data_AF-A0A345WSY8-F1
#
_entry.id   AF-A0A345WSY8-F1
#
_cell.length_a   1.000
_cell.length_b   1.000
_cell.length_c   1.000
_cell.angle_alpha   90.00
_cell.angle_beta   90.00
_cell.angle_gamma   90.00
#
_symmetry.space_group_name_H-M   'P 1'
#
loop_
_entity.id
_entity.type
_entity.pdbx_description
1 polymer ?
#
loop_
_entity_poly.entity_id
_entity_poly.type
_entity_poly.pdbx_seq_one_letter_code
_entity_poly.pdbx_strand_id
1 'polypeptide(L)' 'MDEVTRHTIVYAIVGALLLIGAPALIAYKRRRRREKLRRRGIKTYGH' A
#
# COMPACT_ATOMS: atom_id res chain seq x y z
N MET A 1 -23.01 14.04 19.31
CA MET A 1 -21.73 14.18 18.58
C MET A 1 -21.97 15.17 17.47
N ASP A 2 -21.21 16.26 17.44
CA ASP A 2 -21.36 17.30 16.42
C ASP A 2 -20.81 16.82 15.06
N GLU A 3 -21.33 17.36 13.95
CA GLU A 3 -20.97 16.91 12.60
C GLU A 3 -19.47 17.13 12.33
N VAL A 4 -18.90 18.21 12.88
CA VAL A 4 -17.47 18.48 12.82
C VAL A 4 -16.67 17.34 13.45
N THR A 5 -17.03 16.93 14.66
CA THR A 5 -16.34 15.84 15.38
C THR A 5 -16.45 14.52 14.63
N ARG A 6 -17.62 14.23 14.04
CA ARG A 6 -17.83 13.03 13.22
C ARG A 6 -16.90 13.02 12.00
N HIS A 7 -16.82 14.13 11.27
CA HIS A 7 -15.92 14.24 10.12
C HIS A 7 -14.46 14.12 10.51
N THR A 8 -14.03 14.75 11.61
CA THR A 8 -12.65 14.65 12.10
C THR A 8 -12.26 13.20 12.37
N ILE A 9 -13.12 12.44 13.05
CA ILE A 9 -12.86 11.02 13.36
C ILE A 9 -12.76 10.20 12.07
N VAL A 10 -13.68 10.40 11.13
CA VAL A 10 -13.67 9.68 9.84
C VAL A 10 -12.37 9.97 9.07
N TYR A 11 -11.97 11.24 8.95
CA TYR A 11 -10.75 11.59 8.23
C TYR A 11 -9.49 11.09 8.94
N ALA A 12 -9.46 11.06 10.27
CA ALA A 12 -8.36 10.49 11.02
C ALA A 12 -8.21 8.98 10.76
N ILE A 13 -9.32 8.24 10.76
CA ILE A 13 -9.32 6.79 10.46
C ILE A 13 -8.88 6.54 9.02
N VAL A 14 -9.45 7.27 8.06
CA VAL A 14 -9.08 7.13 6.63
C VAL A 14 -7.61 7.48 6.43
N GLY A 15 -7.12 8.56 7.04
CA GLY A 15 -5.72 8.96 6.98
C GLY A 15 -4.77 7.88 7.52
N ALA A 16 -5.10 7.29 8.68
CA ALA A 16 -4.31 6.20 9.26
C ALA A 16 -4.32 4.95 8.37
N LEU A 17 -5.48 4.59 7.81
CA LEU A 17 -5.60 3.46 6.88
C LEU A 17 -4.80 3.68 5.60
N LEU A 18 -4.76 4.91 5.07
CA LEU A 18 -3.96 5.23 3.89
C LEU A 18 -2.46 5.22 4.20
N LEU A 19 -2.04 5.77 5.35
CA LEU A 19 -0.64 5.78 5.77
C LEU A 19 -0.05 4.38 5.92
N ILE A 20 -0.85 3.41 6.37
CA ILE A 20 -0.40 2.01 6.53
C ILE A 20 -0.67 1.20 5.26
N GLY A 21 -1.87 1.34 4.70
CA GLY A 21 -2.34 0.56 3.56
C GLY A 21 -1.59 0.85 2.27
N ALA A 22 -1.24 2.12 2.01
CA ALA A 22 -0.49 2.49 0.80
C ALA A 22 0.91 1.85 0.73
N PRO A 23 1.80 1.99 1.73
CA PRO A 23 3.11 1.34 1.69
C PRO A 23 3.01 -0.19 1.68
N ALA A 24 2.05 -0.78 2.39
CA ALA A 24 1.80 -2.22 2.36
C ALA A 24 1.42 -2.70 0.95
N LEU A 25 0.50 -2.00 0.27
CA LEU A 25 0.11 -2.29 -1.12
C LEU A 25 1.27 -2.13 -2.09
N ILE A 26 2.08 -1.08 -1.94
CA ILE A 26 3.28 -0.86 -2.77
C ILE A 26 4.27 -2.01 -2.58
N ALA A 27 4.58 -2.37 -1.34
CA ALA A 27 5.48 -3.48 -1.03
C ALA A 27 4.95 -4.81 -1.58
N TYR A 28 3.65 -5.08 -1.42
CA TYR A 28 2.99 -6.27 -1.97
C TYR A 28 3.08 -6.31 -3.50
N LYS A 29 2.76 -5.22 -4.20
CA LYS A 29 2.87 -5.14 -5.67
C LYS A 29 4.31 -5.35 -6.14
N ARG A 30 5.29 -4.78 -5.45
CA ARG A 30 6.72 -4.97 -5.76
C ARG A 30 7.15 -6.43 -5.58
N ARG A 31 6.74 -7.08 -4.47
CA ARG A 31 6.99 -8.52 -4.23
C ARG A 31 6.35 -9.38 -5.32
N ARG A 32 5.07 -9.16 -5.62
CA ARG A 32 4.34 -9.90 -6.66
C ARG A 32 4.99 -9.77 -8.04
N ARG A 33 5.51 -8.57 -8.39
CA ARG A 33 6.24 -8.36 -9.65
C ARG A 33 7.54 -9.17 -9.68
N ARG A 34 8.32 -9.14 -8.59
CA ARG A 34 9.57 -9.93 -8.48
C ARG A 34 9.29 -11.43 -8.60
N GLU A 35 8.25 -11.93 -7.94
CA GLU A 35 7.86 -13.33 -8.03
C GLU A 35 7.43 -13.73 -9.44
N LYS A 36 6.64 -12.88 -10.13
CA LYS A 36 6.25 -13.11 -11.52
C LYS A 36 7.48 -13.17 -12.44
N LEU A 37 8.45 -12.27 -12.26
CA LEU A 37 9.71 -12.28 -13.02
C LEU A 37 10.53 -13.55 -12.74
N ARG A 38 10.60 -13.97 -11.47
CA ARG A 38 11.29 -15.20 -11.04
C ARG A 38 10.68 -16.45 -11.67
N ARG A 39 9.35 -16.56 -11.69
CA ARG A 39 8.64 -17.68 -12.36
C ARG A 39 8.86 -17.72 -13.86
N ARG A 40 9.07 -16.55 -14.50
CA ARG A 40 9.36 -16.45 -15.94
C ARG A 40 10.83 -16.71 -16.28
N GLY A 41 11.70 -16.97 -15.29
CA GLY A 41 13.14 -17.14 -15.51
C GLY A 41 13.85 -15.86 -15.96
N ILE A 42 13.21 -14.69 -15.84
CA ILE A 42 13.79 -13.41 -16.26
C ILE A 42 14.77 -12.97 -15.19
N LYS A 43 16.06 -13.23 -15.42
CA LYS A 43 17.16 -12.71 -14.60
C LYS A 43 17.20 -11.20 -14.75
N THR A 44 16.89 -10.49 -13.66
CA THR A 44 17.07 -9.04 -13.61
C THR A 44 18.55 -8.80 -13.31
N TYR A 45 19.35 -8.52 -14.33
CA TYR A 45 20.68 -7.96 -14.13
C TYR A 45 20.47 -6.55 -13.62
N GLY A 46 20.73 -6.33 -12.32
CA GLY A 46 20.73 -5.00 -11.75
C GLY A 46 21.89 -4.24 -12.38
N HIS A 47 21.57 -3.14 -13.06
CA HIS A 47 22.56 -2.13 -13.41
C HIS A 47 22.86 -1.26 -12.18
#